data_AF-A0A4U3B046-F1
#
_entry.id   AF-A0A4U3B046-F1
#
_cell.length_a   1.000
_cell.length_b   1.000
_cell.length_c   1.000
_cell.angle_alpha   90.00
_cell.angle_beta   90.00
_cell.angle_gamma   90.00
#
_symmetry.space_group_name_H-M   'P 1'
#
loop_
_entity.id
_entity.type
_entity.pdbx_description
1 polymer ?
#
loop_
_entity_poly.entity_id
_entity_poly.type
_entity_poly.pdbx_seq_one_letter_code
_entity_poly.pdbx_strand_id
1 'polypeptide(L)'
;MRNMENSLFYMPAEWEKHEGTWLQWPHDKAHRGGGYRAKLDDIWVTMAKELHYGEIVHIVVYDEEEKVHVQSKLMEAKVDMDKIDFLVQETDDVWVRDNGPIFVKDKEGNLCLTHWIFNGWGEKYPYENDAGIPAEISEMYSIPKVNSSVCLEGGGIEINGNGTLMAAKTSIINENRNPTLSQEEIEIELTKYLGVTNFIWITGIRGEDNYDEDTDCHIDGAARFVNKNTILYEYDPFGKSESYLLEAYEKHYQELRQARNIDGKPFQLIPVPVTRKVVKEADCKGSYLNFYIGNEVVLVPIYG
;
A
#
# COMPACT_ATOMS: atom_id res chain seq x y z
N MET A 1 10.75 -22.79 -6.18
CA MET A 1 11.70 -22.02 -7.04
C MET A 1 10.89 -20.97 -7.75
N ARG A 2 11.36 -19.71 -7.82
CA ARG A 2 10.70 -18.64 -8.60
C ARG A 2 10.67 -19.08 -10.07
N ASN A 3 9.49 -19.21 -10.67
CA ASN A 3 9.40 -19.62 -12.07
C ASN A 3 9.70 -18.42 -12.98
N MET A 4 10.99 -18.21 -13.28
CA MET A 4 11.48 -17.06 -14.04
C MET A 4 11.25 -17.14 -15.55
N GLU A 5 10.63 -18.21 -16.05
CA GLU A 5 10.36 -18.35 -17.49
C GLU A 5 9.36 -17.29 -17.98
N ASN A 6 8.34 -16.99 -17.17
CA ASN A 6 7.25 -16.07 -17.56
C ASN A 6 7.30 -14.70 -16.88
N SER A 7 8.22 -14.48 -15.94
CA SER A 7 8.40 -13.19 -15.27
C SER A 7 9.55 -12.39 -15.90
N LEU A 8 9.36 -11.09 -16.07
CA LEU A 8 10.42 -10.15 -16.44
C LEU A 8 11.10 -9.55 -15.21
N PHE A 9 10.32 -9.35 -14.14
CA PHE A 9 10.78 -8.76 -12.90
C PHE A 9 10.29 -9.57 -11.69
N TYR A 10 10.79 -9.23 -10.51
CA TYR A 10 10.26 -9.69 -9.24
C TYR A 10 10.17 -8.55 -8.23
N MET A 11 9.06 -8.48 -7.50
CA MET A 11 8.89 -7.55 -6.39
C MET A 11 9.42 -8.21 -5.09
N PRO A 12 10.39 -7.59 -4.38
CA PRO A 12 10.85 -8.08 -3.08
C PRO A 12 9.77 -7.98 -1.99
N ALA A 13 9.85 -8.82 -0.95
CA ALA A 13 8.93 -8.66 0.19
C ALA A 13 9.20 -7.36 0.96
N GLU A 14 8.18 -6.82 1.64
CA GLU A 14 8.31 -5.57 2.42
C GLU A 14 9.35 -5.67 3.54
N TRP A 15 9.62 -6.87 4.11
CA TRP A 15 10.67 -7.03 5.14
C TRP A 15 12.08 -7.24 4.57
N GLU A 16 12.26 -7.26 3.25
CA GLU A 16 13.61 -7.25 2.67
C GLU A 16 14.25 -5.87 2.82
N LYS A 17 15.58 -5.78 2.77
CA LYS A 17 16.30 -4.52 3.02
C LYS A 17 15.89 -3.42 2.03
N HIS A 18 15.53 -2.25 2.55
CA HIS A 18 15.20 -1.06 1.78
C HIS A 18 16.41 -0.14 1.58
N GLU A 19 16.34 0.66 0.52
CA GLU A 19 17.18 1.85 0.35
C GLU A 19 16.56 3.03 1.11
N GLY A 20 15.25 3.21 0.95
CA GLY A 20 14.46 4.25 1.60
C GLY A 20 12.97 4.00 1.52
N THR A 21 12.21 4.82 2.25
CA THR A 21 10.76 4.87 2.30
C THR A 21 10.27 6.14 1.62
N TRP A 22 9.17 6.03 0.88
CA TRP A 22 8.50 7.19 0.28
C TRP A 22 7.32 7.64 1.15
N LEU A 23 7.25 8.95 1.40
CA LEU A 23 6.10 9.63 2.00
C LEU A 23 5.63 10.72 1.03
N GLN A 24 4.32 11.02 1.02
CA GLN A 24 3.75 12.15 0.29
C GLN A 24 3.08 13.08 1.29
N TRP A 25 3.57 14.32 1.36
CA TRP A 25 3.25 15.23 2.47
C TRP A 25 1.88 15.89 2.30
N PRO A 26 1.08 16.02 3.37
CA PRO A 26 -0.23 16.69 3.31
C PRO A 26 -0.09 18.19 3.01
N HIS A 27 -0.98 18.73 2.19
CA HIS A 27 -1.02 20.16 1.84
C HIS A 27 -2.46 20.67 1.73
N ASP A 28 -2.67 21.99 1.85
CA ASP A 28 -4.01 22.59 1.87
C ASP A 28 -4.62 22.79 0.47
N LYS A 29 -3.89 22.43 -0.60
CA LYS A 29 -4.36 22.50 -2.00
C LYS A 29 -5.04 21.21 -2.47
N ALA A 30 -4.94 20.14 -1.69
CA ALA A 30 -5.68 18.90 -1.93
C ALA A 30 -7.19 19.13 -1.84
N HIS A 31 -7.98 18.20 -2.38
CA HIS A 31 -9.45 18.27 -2.35
C HIS A 31 -10.04 18.35 -0.93
N ARG A 32 -9.25 17.98 0.09
CA ARG A 32 -9.59 18.06 1.53
C ARG A 32 -9.65 19.51 2.05
N GLY A 33 -9.00 20.46 1.38
CA GLY A 33 -9.04 21.88 1.67
C GLY A 33 -8.25 22.33 2.91
N GLY A 34 -8.50 23.58 3.34
CA GLY A 34 -7.73 24.25 4.38
C GLY A 34 -7.79 23.55 5.74
N GLY A 35 -6.62 23.37 6.36
CA GLY A 35 -6.45 22.72 7.66
C GLY A 35 -6.08 21.24 7.56
N TYR A 36 -6.10 20.67 6.35
CA TYR A 36 -5.70 19.29 6.12
C TYR A 36 -4.24 19.05 6.50
N ARG A 37 -3.34 19.94 6.05
CA ARG A 37 -1.92 19.89 6.42
C ARG A 37 -1.70 19.97 7.93
N ALA A 38 -2.31 20.96 8.57
CA ALA A 38 -2.15 21.18 10.01
C ALA A 38 -2.65 19.99 10.85
N LYS A 39 -3.66 19.25 10.37
CA LYS A 39 -4.17 18.04 11.03
C LYS A 39 -3.17 16.87 10.99
N LEU A 40 -2.34 16.80 9.95
CA LEU A 40 -1.53 15.62 9.64
C LEU A 40 -0.02 15.84 9.78
N ASP A 41 0.47 17.08 9.80
CA ASP A 41 1.89 17.41 9.93
C ASP A 41 2.59 16.61 11.04
N ASP A 42 2.01 16.58 12.24
CA ASP A 42 2.64 15.95 13.41
C ASP A 42 2.85 14.44 13.23
N ILE A 43 1.92 13.75 12.57
CA ILE A 43 2.07 12.30 12.33
C ILE A 43 3.04 12.03 11.19
N TRP A 44 3.09 12.86 10.15
CA TRP A 44 4.11 12.77 9.09
C TRP A 44 5.52 13.04 9.61
N VAL A 45 5.68 14.04 10.47
CA VAL A 45 6.95 14.31 11.17
C VAL A 45 7.35 13.11 12.03
N THR A 46 6.40 12.50 12.74
CA THR A 46 6.66 11.32 13.56
C THR A 46 7.11 10.14 12.70
N MET A 47 6.44 9.86 11.57
CA MET A 47 6.85 8.80 10.64
C MET A 47 8.27 9.04 10.12
N ALA A 48 8.55 10.22 9.56
CA ALA A 48 9.89 10.55 9.06
C ALA A 48 10.96 10.43 10.16
N LYS A 49 10.63 10.86 11.38
CA LYS A 49 11.53 10.75 12.54
C LYS A 49 11.79 9.31 12.96
N GLU A 50 10.85 8.39 12.87
CA GLU A 50 11.14 7.01 13.22
C GLU A 50 11.86 6.26 12.08
N LEU A 51 11.62 6.64 10.82
CA LEU A 51 12.21 6.00 9.64
C LEU A 51 13.68 6.38 9.39
N HIS A 52 14.05 7.65 9.59
CA HIS A 52 15.38 8.14 9.22
C HIS A 52 16.56 7.43 9.91
N TYR A 53 16.30 6.72 11.02
CA TYR A 53 17.30 5.91 11.70
C TYR A 53 17.74 4.68 10.89
N GLY A 54 16.82 4.08 10.13
CA GLY A 54 17.05 2.83 9.40
C GLY A 54 17.29 3.00 7.90
N GLU A 55 16.74 4.05 7.30
CA GLU A 55 16.73 4.24 5.84
C GLU A 55 16.58 5.71 5.42
N ILE A 56 16.71 5.99 4.12
CA ILE A 56 16.40 7.32 3.57
C ILE A 56 14.89 7.52 3.60
N VAL A 57 14.43 8.73 3.92
CA VAL A 57 13.01 9.11 3.77
C VAL A 57 12.89 10.06 2.59
N HIS A 58 12.34 9.55 1.50
CA HIS A 58 12.00 10.31 0.30
C HIS A 58 10.63 10.96 0.51
N ILE A 59 10.52 12.28 0.35
CA ILE A 59 9.29 13.02 0.62
C ILE A 59 8.84 13.77 -0.64
N VAL A 60 7.65 13.42 -1.13
CA VAL A 60 6.94 14.21 -2.15
C VAL A 60 6.28 15.40 -1.48
N VAL A 61 6.54 16.60 -1.97
CA VAL A 61 5.95 17.86 -1.51
C VAL A 61 5.37 18.62 -2.68
N TYR A 62 4.22 19.24 -2.48
CA TYR A 62 3.43 19.86 -3.55
C TYR A 62 4.21 20.92 -4.35
N ASP A 63 4.95 21.79 -3.66
CA ASP A 63 5.77 22.84 -4.27
C ASP A 63 6.96 23.23 -3.38
N GLU A 64 7.73 24.22 -3.82
CA GLU A 64 8.87 24.74 -3.05
C GLU A 64 8.46 25.45 -1.74
N GLU A 65 7.25 25.98 -1.63
CA GLU A 65 6.75 26.59 -0.38
C GLU A 65 6.48 25.50 0.66
N GLU A 66 5.80 24.42 0.26
CA GLU A 66 5.59 23.25 1.12
C GLU A 66 6.92 22.60 1.49
N LYS A 67 7.89 22.51 0.57
CA LYS A 67 9.23 22.00 0.89
C LYS A 67 9.88 22.76 2.04
N VAL A 68 9.85 24.10 2.02
CA VAL A 68 10.40 24.95 3.08
C VAL A 68 9.68 24.70 4.41
N HIS A 69 8.35 24.56 4.38
CA HIS A 69 7.56 24.22 5.56
C HIS A 69 7.97 22.85 6.15
N VAL A 70 8.04 21.81 5.31
CA VAL A 70 8.41 20.45 5.73
C VAL A 70 9.84 20.42 6.29
N GLN A 71 10.80 21.07 5.63
CA GLN A 71 12.16 21.18 6.14
C GLN A 71 12.21 21.82 7.54
N SER A 72 11.46 22.91 7.75
CA SER A 72 11.37 23.57 9.06
C SER A 72 10.84 22.62 10.14
N LYS A 73 9.75 21.90 9.85
CA LYS A 73 9.15 20.92 10.77
C LYS A 73 10.09 19.78 11.14
N LEU A 74 10.78 19.20 10.14
CA LEU A 74 11.72 18.10 10.35
C LEU A 74 12.96 18.54 11.15
N MET A 75 13.48 19.74 10.88
CA MET A 75 14.59 20.33 11.65
C MET A 75 14.19 20.59 13.11
N GLU A 76 12.99 21.13 13.35
CA GLU A 76 12.46 21.33 14.72
C GLU A 76 12.35 20.00 15.47
N ALA A 77 11.92 18.94 14.78
CA ALA A 77 11.81 17.59 15.31
C ALA A 77 13.16 16.85 15.47
N LYS A 78 14.27 17.47 15.06
CA LYS A 78 15.65 16.92 15.07
C LYS A 78 15.80 15.66 14.21
N VAL A 79 15.11 15.62 13.08
CA VAL A 79 15.34 14.61 12.05
C VAL A 79 16.67 14.91 11.36
N ASP A 80 17.46 13.88 11.10
CA ASP A 80 18.71 14.01 10.34
C ASP A 80 18.40 14.36 8.88
N MET A 81 18.69 15.59 8.47
CA MET A 81 18.38 16.04 7.11
C MET A 81 19.26 15.38 6.04
N ASP A 82 20.38 14.75 6.40
CA ASP A 82 21.19 13.94 5.48
C ASP A 82 20.49 12.60 5.12
N LYS A 83 19.37 12.30 5.80
CA LYS A 83 18.51 11.14 5.56
C LYS A 83 17.21 11.49 4.83
N ILE A 84 17.03 12.75 4.40
CA ILE A 84 15.80 13.22 3.80
C ILE A 84 16.07 13.71 2.38
N ASP A 85 15.36 13.11 1.42
CA ASP A 85 15.34 13.55 0.02
C ASP A 85 13.96 14.09 -0.33
N PHE A 86 13.90 15.06 -1.24
CA PHE A 86 12.66 15.72 -1.63
C PHE A 86 12.39 15.59 -3.13
N LEU A 87 11.16 15.20 -3.47
CA LEU A 87 10.56 15.39 -4.79
C LEU A 87 9.55 16.53 -4.72
N VAL A 88 9.79 17.60 -5.48
CA VAL A 88 8.83 18.71 -5.59
C VAL A 88 7.94 18.44 -6.79
N GLN A 89 6.68 18.06 -6.53
CA GLN A 89 5.71 17.66 -7.54
C GLN A 89 4.31 17.88 -6.98
N GLU A 90 3.41 18.44 -7.80
CA GLU A 90 2.01 18.60 -7.41
C GLU A 90 1.36 17.23 -7.14
N THR A 91 0.46 17.20 -6.16
CA THR A 91 -0.24 15.99 -5.66
C THR A 91 -1.70 16.31 -5.37
N ASP A 92 -2.57 15.30 -5.40
CA ASP A 92 -4.00 15.45 -5.13
C ASP A 92 -4.41 14.97 -3.73
N ASP A 93 -3.67 14.00 -3.17
CA ASP A 93 -3.78 13.55 -1.77
C ASP A 93 -2.41 13.10 -1.19
N VAL A 94 -2.36 12.15 -0.25
CA VAL A 94 -1.14 11.74 0.48
C VAL A 94 -0.73 10.27 0.27
N TRP A 95 -1.43 9.54 -0.58
CA TRP A 95 -1.46 8.07 -0.54
C TRP A 95 -0.41 7.40 -1.43
N VAL A 96 0.87 7.73 -1.23
CA VAL A 96 1.99 7.20 -2.05
C VAL A 96 2.12 5.68 -2.04
N ARG A 97 1.48 4.99 -1.09
CA ARG A 97 1.28 3.53 -1.12
C ARG A 97 0.55 3.09 -2.40
N ASP A 98 -0.44 3.86 -2.82
CA ASP A 98 -1.37 3.51 -3.90
C ASP A 98 -0.97 4.14 -5.23
N ASN A 99 -0.58 5.41 -5.23
CA ASN A 99 -0.18 6.13 -6.44
C ASN A 99 1.34 6.08 -6.73
N GLY A 100 2.14 5.63 -5.77
CA GLY A 100 3.59 5.56 -5.91
C GLY A 100 4.08 4.37 -6.75
N PRO A 101 5.39 4.35 -7.07
CA PRO A 101 5.99 3.28 -7.86
C PRO A 101 6.02 1.97 -7.07
N ILE A 102 5.73 0.85 -7.76
CA ILE A 102 6.02 -0.48 -7.23
C ILE A 102 7.42 -0.88 -7.71
N PHE A 103 8.39 -0.81 -6.80
CA PHE A 103 9.79 -1.17 -7.07
C PHE A 103 9.97 -2.67 -7.25
N VAL A 104 10.70 -3.04 -8.29
CA VAL A 104 10.97 -4.43 -8.67
C VAL A 104 12.44 -4.60 -9.05
N LYS A 105 12.87 -5.84 -9.19
CA LYS A 105 14.20 -6.17 -9.72
C LYS A 105 14.08 -6.98 -11.00
N ASP A 106 14.91 -6.66 -11.98
CA ASP A 106 15.00 -7.45 -13.21
C ASP A 106 15.72 -8.80 -12.98
N LYS A 107 15.94 -9.56 -14.05
CA LYS A 107 16.63 -10.86 -14.00
C LYS A 107 18.11 -10.76 -13.60
N GLU A 108 18.71 -9.60 -13.76
CA GLU A 108 20.11 -9.30 -13.43
C GLU A 108 20.22 -8.75 -12.00
N GLY A 109 19.09 -8.42 -11.37
CA GLY A 109 19.00 -7.88 -10.02
C GLY A 109 19.05 -6.36 -9.95
N ASN A 110 18.98 -5.67 -11.09
CA ASN A 110 18.96 -4.22 -11.15
C ASN A 110 17.60 -3.68 -10.68
N LEU A 111 17.60 -2.53 -10.02
CA LEU A 111 16.38 -1.84 -9.62
C LEU A 111 15.63 -1.32 -10.85
N CYS A 112 14.33 -1.60 -10.90
CA CYS A 112 13.38 -1.04 -11.84
C CYS A 112 12.12 -0.62 -11.07
N LEU A 113 11.23 0.13 -11.71
CA LEU A 113 9.90 0.39 -11.17
C LEU A 113 8.81 0.01 -12.18
N THR A 114 7.71 -0.49 -11.64
CA THR A 114 6.49 -0.75 -12.39
C THR A 114 5.51 0.37 -12.12
N HIS A 115 4.91 0.88 -13.19
CA HIS A 115 3.94 1.96 -13.15
C HIS A 115 2.59 1.40 -13.58
N TRP A 116 1.67 1.41 -12.64
CA TRP A 116 0.31 0.91 -12.78
C TRP A 116 -0.65 2.09 -12.95
N ILE A 117 -1.82 1.84 -13.53
CA ILE A 117 -2.82 2.90 -13.67
C ILE A 117 -3.39 3.19 -12.28
N PHE A 118 -3.30 4.43 -11.83
CA PHE A 118 -4.02 4.95 -10.67
C PHE A 118 -5.16 5.83 -11.15
N ASN A 119 -6.36 5.64 -10.58
CA ASN A 119 -7.57 6.38 -10.99
C ASN A 119 -8.38 6.95 -9.81
N GLY A 120 -7.75 7.20 -8.66
CA GLY A 120 -8.45 7.72 -7.49
C GLY A 120 -9.49 6.74 -6.94
N TRP A 121 -9.09 5.47 -6.83
CA TRP A 121 -9.89 4.33 -6.37
C TRP A 121 -11.26 4.19 -7.06
N GLY A 122 -11.26 4.22 -8.38
CA GLY A 122 -12.47 4.12 -9.21
C GLY A 122 -13.14 5.46 -9.44
N GLU A 123 -12.35 6.50 -9.70
CA GLU A 123 -12.77 7.88 -9.97
C GLU A 123 -13.57 8.51 -8.82
N LYS A 124 -13.34 8.05 -7.58
CA LYS A 124 -13.97 8.59 -6.37
C LYS A 124 -13.37 9.96 -5.99
N TYR A 125 -12.10 10.19 -6.35
CA TYR A 125 -11.33 11.38 -5.97
C TYR A 125 -10.49 11.92 -7.14
N PRO A 126 -10.11 13.21 -7.14
CA PRO A 126 -9.08 13.74 -8.05
C PRO A 126 -7.76 12.97 -7.91
N TYR A 127 -7.04 12.73 -9.00
CA TYR A 127 -5.88 11.83 -9.00
C TYR A 127 -4.83 12.13 -10.08
N GLU A 128 -5.08 13.08 -10.97
CA GLU A 128 -4.29 13.30 -12.17
C GLU A 128 -2.83 13.67 -11.87
N ASN A 129 -2.59 14.42 -10.79
CA ASN A 129 -1.25 14.75 -10.32
C ASN A 129 -0.59 13.55 -9.63
N ASP A 130 -1.36 12.82 -8.82
CA ASP A 130 -0.90 11.62 -8.11
C ASP A 130 -0.46 10.50 -9.07
N ALA A 131 -1.17 10.33 -10.20
CA ALA A 131 -0.85 9.37 -11.25
C ALA A 131 0.47 9.68 -11.98
N GLY A 132 0.99 10.90 -11.86
CA GLY A 132 2.29 11.30 -12.43
C GLY A 132 3.49 10.88 -11.58
N ILE A 133 3.31 10.62 -10.28
CA ILE A 133 4.40 10.42 -9.32
C ILE A 133 5.40 9.33 -9.74
N PRO A 134 4.99 8.12 -10.19
CA PRO A 134 5.95 7.09 -10.59
C PRO A 134 6.82 7.49 -11.78
N ALA A 135 6.31 8.36 -12.67
CA ALA A 135 7.07 8.86 -13.81
C ALA A 135 8.16 9.85 -13.37
N GLU A 136 7.82 10.77 -12.47
CA GLU A 136 8.77 11.76 -11.94
C GLU A 136 9.88 11.08 -11.12
N ILE A 137 9.54 10.08 -10.31
CA ILE A 137 10.54 9.31 -9.55
C ILE A 137 11.49 8.57 -10.50
N SER A 138 10.95 7.99 -11.59
CA SER A 138 11.76 7.31 -12.61
C SER A 138 12.78 8.25 -13.25
N GLU A 139 12.35 9.46 -13.62
CA GLU A 139 13.20 10.46 -14.26
C GLU A 139 14.27 11.00 -13.29
N MET A 140 13.84 11.43 -12.10
CA MET A 140 14.72 11.99 -11.07
C MET A 140 15.89 11.05 -10.72
N TYR A 141 15.61 9.75 -10.56
CA TYR A 141 16.61 8.77 -10.16
C TYR A 141 17.18 7.95 -11.32
N SER A 142 16.77 8.23 -12.56
CA SER A 142 17.15 7.44 -13.75
C SER A 142 16.88 5.94 -13.58
N ILE A 143 15.79 5.58 -12.90
CA ILE A 143 15.39 4.19 -12.67
C ILE A 143 14.55 3.74 -13.87
N PRO A 144 14.88 2.59 -14.52
CA PRO A 144 14.06 2.05 -15.60
C PRO A 144 12.61 1.82 -15.17
N LYS A 145 11.67 2.40 -15.93
CA LYS A 145 10.22 2.26 -15.71
C LYS A 145 9.58 1.38 -16.77
N VAL A 146 8.65 0.54 -16.33
CA VAL A 146 7.76 -0.24 -17.20
C VAL A 146 6.31 0.06 -16.85
N ASN A 147 5.48 0.36 -17.84
CA ASN A 147 4.06 0.61 -17.64
C ASN A 147 3.25 -0.69 -17.78
N SER A 148 2.26 -0.88 -16.92
CA SER A 148 1.19 -1.87 -17.08
C SER A 148 -0.10 -1.20 -17.56
N SER A 149 -0.97 -1.98 -18.20
CA SER A 149 -2.33 -1.57 -18.56
C SER A 149 -3.37 -1.87 -17.48
N VAL A 150 -2.96 -2.48 -16.36
CA VAL A 150 -3.86 -2.81 -15.24
C VAL A 150 -3.96 -1.60 -14.31
N CYS A 151 -5.19 -1.29 -13.89
CA CYS A 151 -5.44 -0.39 -12.77
C CYS A 151 -5.22 -1.14 -11.46
N LEU A 152 -4.22 -0.69 -10.71
CA LEU A 152 -3.70 -1.39 -9.53
C LEU A 152 -3.03 -0.40 -8.58
N GLU A 153 -3.44 -0.45 -7.33
CA GLU A 153 -2.84 0.27 -6.21
C GLU A 153 -1.91 -0.64 -5.39
N GLY A 154 -0.83 -0.08 -4.85
CA GLY A 154 0.09 -0.83 -4.01
C GLY A 154 -0.54 -1.38 -2.72
N GLY A 155 -1.51 -0.68 -2.11
CA GLY A 155 -2.28 -1.20 -0.96
C GLY A 155 -3.28 -2.31 -1.33
N GLY A 156 -3.63 -2.41 -2.62
CA GLY A 156 -4.53 -3.44 -3.14
C GLY A 156 -3.91 -4.83 -3.24
N ILE A 157 -2.58 -4.94 -3.11
CA ILE A 157 -1.82 -6.20 -3.18
C ILE A 157 -0.90 -6.39 -1.98
N GLU A 158 -0.59 -7.65 -1.69
CA GLU A 158 0.41 -8.00 -0.68
C GLU A 158 1.21 -9.23 -1.12
N ILE A 159 2.54 -9.19 -1.00
CA ILE A 159 3.41 -10.24 -1.53
C ILE A 159 4.37 -10.82 -0.48
N ASN A 160 4.64 -12.12 -0.57
CA ASN A 160 5.50 -12.80 0.42
C ASN A 160 6.99 -12.89 0.02
N GLY A 161 7.39 -12.25 -1.09
CA GLY A 161 8.74 -12.34 -1.68
C GLY A 161 9.15 -13.74 -2.17
N ASN A 162 8.21 -14.69 -2.21
CA ASN A 162 8.42 -16.10 -2.55
C ASN A 162 7.40 -16.61 -3.60
N GLY A 163 6.88 -15.69 -4.43
CA GLY A 163 6.03 -16.02 -5.56
C GLY A 163 4.53 -16.11 -5.25
N THR A 164 4.10 -15.74 -4.03
CA THR A 164 2.68 -15.65 -3.67
C THR A 164 2.25 -14.19 -3.51
N LEU A 165 1.08 -13.87 -4.06
CA LEU A 165 0.37 -12.60 -3.90
C LEU A 165 -1.00 -12.85 -3.24
N MET A 166 -1.39 -11.96 -2.32
CA MET A 166 -2.74 -11.83 -1.78
C MET A 166 -3.37 -10.55 -2.30
N ALA A 167 -4.66 -10.59 -2.61
CA ALA A 167 -5.46 -9.42 -2.94
C ALA A 167 -6.95 -9.68 -2.68
N ALA A 168 -7.72 -8.61 -2.52
CA ALA A 168 -9.17 -8.69 -2.56
C ALA A 168 -9.66 -8.62 -4.01
N LYS A 169 -10.68 -9.42 -4.35
CA LYS A 169 -11.29 -9.33 -5.68
C LYS A 169 -11.94 -7.97 -5.90
N THR A 170 -12.57 -7.41 -4.87
CA THR A 170 -13.29 -6.14 -4.97
C THR A 170 -12.39 -4.95 -5.26
N SER A 171 -11.11 -4.97 -4.89
CA SER A 171 -10.20 -3.85 -5.13
C SER A 171 -9.52 -3.86 -6.49
N ILE A 172 -9.54 -4.99 -7.23
CA ILE A 172 -8.81 -5.11 -8.51
C ILE A 172 -9.73 -5.63 -9.63
N ILE A 173 -10.49 -6.69 -9.35
CA ILE A 173 -11.30 -7.42 -10.34
C ILE A 173 -12.72 -6.86 -10.29
N ASN A 174 -12.87 -5.62 -10.73
CA ASN A 174 -14.11 -4.90 -10.62
C ASN A 174 -14.24 -3.84 -11.74
N GLU A 175 -15.48 -3.47 -12.08
CA GLU A 175 -15.78 -2.56 -13.20
C GLU A 175 -15.21 -1.13 -13.08
N ASN A 176 -14.97 -0.60 -11.87
CA ASN A 176 -14.36 0.72 -11.66
C ASN A 176 -12.82 0.71 -11.71
N ARG A 177 -12.20 -0.48 -11.77
CA ARG A 177 -10.74 -0.62 -11.95
C ARG A 177 -10.39 -1.18 -13.32
N ASN A 178 -10.88 -2.37 -13.61
CA ASN A 178 -10.48 -3.15 -14.78
C ASN A 178 -11.72 -3.72 -15.50
N PRO A 179 -12.58 -2.88 -16.11
CA PRO A 179 -13.86 -3.33 -16.70
C PRO A 179 -13.71 -4.27 -17.89
N THR A 180 -12.55 -4.28 -18.54
CA THR A 180 -12.31 -5.06 -19.77
C THR A 180 -11.34 -6.22 -19.59
N LEU A 181 -10.73 -6.39 -18.41
CA LEU A 181 -9.73 -7.43 -18.17
C LEU A 181 -10.33 -8.58 -17.36
N SER A 182 -10.05 -9.82 -17.76
CA SER A 182 -10.37 -10.99 -16.94
C SER A 182 -9.40 -11.12 -15.77
N GLN A 183 -9.77 -11.94 -14.78
CA GLN A 183 -8.86 -12.30 -13.69
C GLN A 183 -7.57 -12.92 -14.23
N GLU A 184 -7.66 -13.80 -15.23
CA GLU A 184 -6.49 -14.45 -15.85
C GLU A 184 -5.56 -13.45 -16.56
N GLU A 185 -6.11 -12.44 -17.23
CA GLU A 185 -5.33 -11.38 -17.89
C GLU A 185 -4.58 -10.53 -16.85
N ILE A 186 -5.24 -10.21 -15.74
CA ILE A 186 -4.62 -9.51 -14.61
C ILE A 186 -3.51 -10.37 -13.99
N GLU A 187 -3.76 -11.66 -13.76
CA GLU A 187 -2.75 -12.59 -13.23
C GLU A 187 -1.53 -12.73 -14.16
N ILE A 188 -1.71 -12.66 -15.49
CA ILE A 188 -0.60 -12.65 -16.45
C ILE A 188 0.28 -11.41 -16.29
N GLU A 189 -0.33 -10.22 -16.17
CA GLU A 189 0.42 -8.97 -15.97
C GLU A 189 1.13 -8.94 -14.61
N LEU A 190 0.47 -9.37 -13.54
CA LEU A 190 1.07 -9.51 -12.20
C LEU A 190 2.23 -10.52 -12.21
N THR A 191 2.09 -11.64 -12.93
CA THR A 191 3.17 -12.62 -13.09
C THR A 191 4.38 -12.00 -13.80
N LYS A 192 4.12 -11.31 -14.92
CA LYS A 192 5.14 -10.69 -15.76
C LYS A 192 5.92 -9.62 -15.00
N TYR A 193 5.24 -8.76 -14.25
CA TYR A 193 5.83 -7.56 -13.66
C TYR A 193 6.17 -7.68 -12.18
N LEU A 194 5.52 -8.55 -11.41
CA LEU A 194 5.82 -8.73 -9.97
C LEU A 194 6.46 -10.09 -9.66
N GLY A 195 6.51 -11.02 -10.62
CA GLY A 195 7.18 -12.31 -10.45
C GLY A 195 6.43 -13.29 -9.54
N VAL A 196 5.12 -13.12 -9.39
CA VAL A 196 4.24 -13.98 -8.59
C VAL A 196 3.53 -15.00 -9.48
N THR A 197 3.31 -16.20 -8.98
CA THR A 197 2.64 -17.28 -9.75
C THR A 197 1.58 -18.02 -8.94
N ASN A 198 1.39 -17.64 -7.68
CA ASN A 198 0.42 -18.23 -6.78
C ASN A 198 -0.45 -17.11 -6.20
N PHE A 199 -1.73 -17.10 -6.56
CA PHE A 199 -2.65 -16.02 -6.19
C PHE A 199 -3.60 -16.49 -5.10
N ILE A 200 -3.77 -15.66 -4.08
CA ILE A 200 -4.75 -15.83 -3.01
C ILE A 200 -5.73 -14.66 -3.15
N TRP A 201 -6.93 -14.98 -3.60
CA TRP A 201 -7.99 -14.00 -3.76
C TRP A 201 -9.00 -14.13 -2.63
N ILE A 202 -9.03 -13.15 -1.72
CA ILE A 202 -10.16 -13.02 -0.78
C ILE A 202 -11.33 -12.35 -1.49
N THR A 203 -12.56 -12.60 -1.02
CA THR A 203 -13.75 -11.99 -1.64
C THR A 203 -13.67 -10.46 -1.59
N GLY A 204 -13.18 -9.87 -0.50
CA GLY A 204 -13.28 -8.43 -0.24
C GLY A 204 -14.70 -7.99 0.15
N ILE A 205 -15.00 -6.69 0.06
CA ILE A 205 -16.28 -6.05 0.43
C ILE A 205 -16.56 -4.89 -0.53
N ARG A 206 -17.76 -4.81 -1.14
CA ARG A 206 -18.16 -3.74 -2.07
C ARG A 206 -19.68 -3.64 -2.21
N GLY A 207 -20.21 -2.43 -2.41
CA GLY A 207 -21.64 -2.18 -2.70
C GLY A 207 -22.37 -1.48 -1.55
N GLU A 208 -23.67 -1.76 -1.37
CA GLU A 208 -24.45 -1.24 -0.21
C GLU A 208 -23.82 -1.64 1.14
N ASP A 209 -23.09 -2.75 1.16
CA ASP A 209 -22.33 -3.25 2.31
C ASP A 209 -21.05 -2.43 2.60
N ASN A 210 -20.61 -1.52 1.72
CA ASN A 210 -19.31 -0.83 1.85
C ASN A 210 -19.30 0.54 1.15
N TYR A 211 -20.46 1.20 1.10
CA TYR A 211 -20.69 2.36 0.22
C TYR A 211 -19.75 3.54 0.51
N ASP A 212 -19.28 3.64 1.76
CA ASP A 212 -18.41 4.72 2.23
C ASP A 212 -16.92 4.32 2.31
N GLU A 213 -16.53 3.17 1.77
CA GLU A 213 -15.13 2.73 1.79
C GLU A 213 -14.42 3.06 0.48
N ASP A 214 -13.29 3.73 0.62
CA ASP A 214 -12.62 4.39 -0.48
C ASP A 214 -11.96 3.39 -1.44
N THR A 215 -11.44 2.27 -0.93
CA THR A 215 -10.49 1.43 -1.67
C THR A 215 -11.11 0.18 -2.32
N ASP A 216 -12.39 -0.08 -2.10
CA ASP A 216 -13.09 -1.32 -2.44
C ASP A 216 -12.43 -2.56 -1.76
N CYS A 217 -12.04 -2.41 -0.49
CA CYS A 217 -11.40 -3.38 0.40
C CYS A 217 -9.96 -3.76 -0.01
N HIS A 218 -9.02 -2.84 0.18
CA HIS A 218 -7.60 -3.15 0.07
C HIS A 218 -7.16 -4.27 1.02
N ILE A 219 -6.24 -5.10 0.53
CA ILE A 219 -5.73 -6.26 1.28
C ILE A 219 -4.86 -5.82 2.45
N ASP A 220 -4.20 -4.66 2.37
CA ASP A 220 -3.33 -4.15 3.42
C ASP A 220 -4.07 -3.77 4.73
N GLY A 221 -5.39 -3.60 4.67
CA GLY A 221 -6.28 -3.50 5.82
C GLY A 221 -6.86 -4.84 6.30
N ALA A 222 -6.81 -5.88 5.48
CA ALA A 222 -7.48 -7.16 5.74
C ALA A 222 -6.53 -8.31 6.11
N ALA A 223 -5.36 -8.40 5.45
CA ALA A 223 -4.35 -9.42 5.70
C ALA A 223 -2.95 -9.01 5.22
N ARG A 224 -1.92 -9.33 6.02
CA ARG A 224 -0.52 -8.98 5.75
C ARG A 224 0.40 -10.18 5.82
N PHE A 225 1.39 -10.27 4.93
CA PHE A 225 2.49 -11.22 5.12
C PHE A 225 3.51 -10.64 6.09
N VAL A 226 3.99 -11.45 7.04
CA VAL A 226 5.12 -11.07 7.93
C VAL A 226 6.35 -11.94 7.74
N ASN A 227 6.20 -12.99 6.94
CA ASN A 227 7.28 -13.77 6.37
C ASN A 227 6.69 -14.62 5.21
N LYS A 228 7.50 -15.51 4.64
CA LYS A 228 7.10 -16.36 3.50
C LYS A 228 5.85 -17.22 3.74
N ASN A 229 5.54 -17.57 4.99
CA ASN A 229 4.53 -18.59 5.35
C ASN A 229 3.57 -18.18 6.49
N THR A 230 3.59 -16.93 6.94
CA THR A 230 2.71 -16.43 8.01
C THR A 230 1.90 -15.24 7.52
N ILE A 231 0.59 -15.30 7.73
CA ILE A 231 -0.38 -14.25 7.40
C ILE A 231 -0.98 -13.73 8.71
N LEU A 232 -0.89 -12.42 8.91
CA LEU A 232 -1.73 -11.70 9.87
C LEU A 232 -3.08 -11.38 9.20
N TYR A 233 -4.20 -11.48 9.92
CA TYR A 233 -5.52 -11.19 9.34
C TYR A 233 -6.45 -10.47 10.31
N GLU A 234 -7.36 -9.67 9.78
CA GLU A 234 -8.25 -8.82 10.58
C GLU A 234 -9.31 -9.65 11.30
N TYR A 235 -9.57 -9.31 12.56
CA TYR A 235 -10.49 -10.06 13.41
C TYR A 235 -11.19 -9.14 14.40
N ASP A 236 -12.48 -9.38 14.67
CA ASP A 236 -13.19 -8.70 15.77
C ASP A 236 -13.48 -9.66 16.94
N PRO A 237 -12.63 -9.69 17.98
CA PRO A 237 -12.88 -10.54 19.15
C PRO A 237 -14.06 -10.06 20.00
N PHE A 238 -14.58 -8.85 19.75
CA PHE A 238 -15.62 -8.24 20.57
C PHE A 238 -17.02 -8.48 20.02
N GLY A 239 -17.15 -8.86 18.74
CA GLY A 239 -18.43 -9.02 18.05
C GLY A 239 -19.23 -7.72 18.05
N LYS A 240 -18.55 -6.58 17.83
CA LYS A 240 -19.11 -5.23 17.88
C LYS A 240 -19.00 -4.46 16.57
N SER A 241 -18.35 -5.03 15.57
CA SER A 241 -18.42 -4.52 14.20
C SER A 241 -19.83 -4.73 13.63
N GLU A 242 -20.12 -4.03 12.55
CA GLU A 242 -21.37 -4.21 11.80
C GLU A 242 -21.49 -5.65 11.30
N SER A 243 -22.72 -6.13 11.10
CA SER A 243 -22.97 -7.54 10.80
C SER A 243 -22.28 -7.99 9.51
N TYR A 244 -22.31 -7.17 8.46
CA TYR A 244 -21.64 -7.49 7.20
C TYR A 244 -20.11 -7.58 7.37
N LEU A 245 -19.50 -6.76 8.24
CA LEU A 245 -18.06 -6.84 8.55
C LEU A 245 -17.73 -8.16 9.25
N LEU A 246 -18.53 -8.55 10.24
CA LEU A 246 -18.32 -9.83 10.94
C LEU A 246 -18.44 -11.03 9.98
N GLU A 247 -19.40 -10.98 9.05
CA GLU A 247 -19.56 -11.98 8.00
C GLU A 247 -18.37 -11.99 7.03
N ALA A 248 -17.89 -10.80 6.64
CA ALA A 248 -16.72 -10.66 5.77
C ALA A 248 -15.46 -11.22 6.44
N TYR A 249 -15.19 -10.89 7.70
CA TYR A 249 -14.02 -11.38 8.44
C TYR A 249 -14.01 -12.91 8.55
N GLU A 250 -15.16 -13.52 8.85
CA GLU A 250 -15.26 -14.98 8.89
C GLU A 250 -15.00 -15.58 7.50
N LYS A 251 -15.56 -14.98 6.44
CA LYS A 251 -15.34 -15.44 5.07
C LYS A 251 -13.88 -15.34 4.66
N HIS A 252 -13.24 -14.19 4.89
CA HIS A 252 -11.82 -13.96 4.59
C HIS A 252 -10.96 -14.96 5.36
N TYR A 253 -11.24 -15.21 6.64
CA TYR A 253 -10.54 -16.24 7.42
C TYR A 253 -10.65 -17.64 6.78
N GLN A 254 -11.83 -18.05 6.32
CA GLN A 254 -11.99 -19.36 5.66
C GLN A 254 -11.21 -19.43 4.33
N GLU A 255 -11.20 -18.35 3.55
CA GLU A 255 -10.42 -18.24 2.30
C GLU A 255 -8.91 -18.35 2.58
N LEU A 256 -8.39 -17.59 3.55
CA LEU A 256 -6.99 -17.63 3.98
C LEU A 256 -6.59 -19.00 4.55
N ARG A 257 -7.49 -19.67 5.28
CA ARG A 257 -7.26 -21.02 5.82
C ARG A 257 -7.16 -22.10 4.74
N GLN A 258 -7.88 -21.91 3.63
CA GLN A 258 -7.84 -22.81 2.48
C GLN A 258 -6.66 -22.53 1.55
N ALA A 259 -6.09 -21.31 1.60
CA ALA A 259 -4.95 -20.92 0.80
C ALA A 259 -3.72 -21.83 1.03
N ARG A 260 -2.92 -21.98 -0.02
CA ARG A 260 -1.67 -22.74 -0.02
C ARG A 260 -0.56 -21.91 -0.64
N ASN A 261 0.65 -22.08 -0.14
CA ASN A 261 1.84 -21.49 -0.71
C ASN A 261 2.27 -22.23 -1.99
N ILE A 262 3.34 -21.75 -2.64
CA ILE A 262 3.90 -22.38 -3.86
C ILE A 262 4.34 -23.84 -3.70
N ASP A 263 4.56 -24.31 -2.46
CA ASP A 263 4.92 -25.69 -2.13
C ASP A 263 3.70 -26.54 -1.76
N GLY A 264 2.48 -26.00 -1.89
CA GLY A 264 1.23 -26.67 -1.54
C GLY A 264 0.96 -26.77 -0.03
N LYS A 265 1.68 -26.01 0.81
CA LYS A 265 1.52 -26.03 2.27
C LYS A 265 0.57 -24.92 2.76
N PRO A 266 -0.19 -25.14 3.84
CA PRO A 266 -1.00 -24.08 4.45
C PRO A 266 -0.12 -23.01 5.10
N PHE A 267 -0.67 -21.79 5.18
CA PHE A 267 -0.06 -20.69 5.93
C PHE A 267 -0.37 -20.79 7.42
N GLN A 268 0.54 -20.27 8.25
CA GLN A 268 0.22 -19.97 9.64
C GLN A 268 -0.62 -18.69 9.68
N LEU A 269 -1.79 -18.74 10.29
CA LEU A 269 -2.67 -17.57 10.45
C LEU A 269 -2.59 -17.04 11.87
N ILE A 270 -2.46 -15.72 12.01
CA ILE A 270 -2.45 -15.03 13.30
C ILE A 270 -3.50 -13.90 13.27
N PRO A 271 -4.52 -13.93 14.12
CA PRO A 271 -5.54 -12.88 14.15
C PRO A 271 -4.96 -11.59 14.73
N VAL A 272 -5.35 -10.46 14.14
CA VAL A 272 -5.08 -9.11 14.64
C VAL A 272 -6.42 -8.42 14.92
N PRO A 273 -6.65 -7.96 16.17
CA PRO A 273 -7.94 -7.40 16.54
C PRO A 273 -8.16 -6.03 15.89
N VAL A 274 -9.38 -5.71 15.49
CA VAL A 274 -9.78 -4.30 15.27
C VAL A 274 -9.86 -3.54 16.59
N THR A 275 -9.92 -2.21 16.55
CA THR A 275 -10.14 -1.40 17.77
C THR A 275 -11.43 -1.81 18.49
N ARG A 276 -11.41 -1.75 19.82
CA ARG A 276 -12.59 -2.08 20.64
C ARG A 276 -13.72 -1.07 20.47
N LYS A 277 -13.38 0.20 20.26
CA LYS A 277 -14.30 1.32 20.05
C LYS A 277 -14.12 1.86 18.63
N VAL A 278 -15.18 2.48 18.12
CA VAL A 278 -15.11 3.31 16.92
C VAL A 278 -14.11 4.44 17.16
N VAL A 279 -13.22 4.65 16.20
CA VAL A 279 -12.28 5.76 16.13
C VAL A 279 -13.06 6.98 15.66
N LYS A 280 -13.19 7.98 16.51
CA LYS A 280 -14.12 9.10 16.29
C LYS A 280 -13.82 9.86 14.99
N GLU A 281 -12.55 10.03 14.68
CA GLU A 281 -12.07 10.77 13.52
C GLU A 281 -12.28 10.03 12.19
N ALA A 282 -12.41 8.71 12.24
CA ALA A 282 -12.61 7.84 11.06
C ALA A 282 -14.05 7.29 10.96
N ASP A 283 -14.85 7.45 12.02
CA ASP A 283 -16.20 6.88 12.19
C ASP A 283 -16.31 5.36 11.92
N CYS A 284 -15.20 4.66 12.01
CA CYS A 284 -15.12 3.21 11.85
C CYS A 284 -14.21 2.60 12.93
N LYS A 285 -14.09 1.27 12.95
CA LYS A 285 -13.06 0.63 13.77
C LYS A 285 -11.71 0.70 13.06
N GLY A 286 -10.67 1.02 13.80
CA GLY A 286 -9.31 1.08 13.28
C GLY A 286 -8.70 -0.32 13.11
N SER A 287 -7.91 -0.48 12.05
CA SER A 287 -7.15 -1.70 11.77
C SER A 287 -5.68 -1.54 12.16
N TYR A 288 -5.14 -2.48 12.93
CA TYR A 288 -3.70 -2.50 13.21
C TYR A 288 -2.87 -3.14 12.09
N LEU A 289 -3.50 -3.69 11.05
CA LEU A 289 -2.81 -4.33 9.93
C LEU A 289 -2.19 -3.34 8.94
N ASN A 290 -2.64 -2.09 8.95
CA ASN A 290 -2.08 -1.02 8.12
C ASN A 290 -0.77 -0.48 8.73
N PHE A 291 0.10 -1.38 9.20
CA PHE A 291 1.46 -1.08 9.65
C PHE A 291 2.44 -1.03 8.46
N TYR A 292 3.60 -0.42 8.66
CA TYR A 292 4.70 -0.44 7.71
C TYR A 292 5.94 -1.10 8.33
N ILE A 293 6.59 -1.99 7.59
CA ILE A 293 7.88 -2.57 7.98
C ILE A 293 8.99 -1.75 7.32
N GLY A 294 9.74 -0.98 8.11
CA GLY A 294 11.00 -0.35 7.70
C GLY A 294 12.20 -1.21 8.10
N ASN A 295 13.41 -0.81 7.69
CA ASN A 295 14.64 -1.58 7.97
C ASN A 295 14.88 -1.86 9.47
N GLU A 296 14.64 -0.87 10.33
CA GLU A 296 14.95 -0.93 11.78
C GLU A 296 13.70 -0.74 12.67
N VAL A 297 12.53 -0.51 12.08
CA VAL A 297 11.30 -0.17 12.79
C VAL A 297 10.07 -0.81 12.14
N VAL A 298 9.04 -1.07 12.93
CA VAL A 298 7.69 -1.33 12.41
C VAL A 298 6.79 -0.20 12.91
N LEU A 299 6.27 0.60 11.99
CA LEU A 299 5.33 1.67 12.30
C LEU A 299 3.92 1.10 12.34
N VAL A 300 3.29 1.12 13.51
CA VAL A 300 1.94 0.56 13.71
C VAL A 300 0.97 1.70 14.04
N PRO A 301 -0.20 1.79 13.38
CA PRO A 301 -1.19 2.81 13.71
C PRO A 301 -1.73 2.62 15.13
N ILE A 302 -1.93 3.73 15.85
CA ILE A 302 -2.48 3.74 17.20
C ILE A 302 -3.70 4.65 17.28
N TYR A 303 -4.72 4.23 18.03
CA TYR A 303 -6.07 4.82 17.97
C TYR A 303 -6.62 5.33 19.32
N GLY A 304 -5.78 5.45 20.35
CA GLY A 304 -6.16 5.99 21.67
C GLY A 304 -6.40 4.95 22.77
#